data_AF-A0A1X0S6X7-F1
#
_entry.id   AF-A0A1X0S6X7-F1
#
_cell.length_a   1.000
_cell.length_b   1.000
_cell.length_c   1.000
_cell.angle_alpha   90.00
_cell.angle_beta   90.00
_cell.angle_gamma   90.00
#
_symmetry.space_group_name_H-M   'P 1'
#
loop_
_entity.id
_entity.type
_entity.pdbx_description
1 polymer ?
#
loop_
_entity_poly.entity_id
_entity_poly.type
_entity_poly.pdbx_seq_one_letter_code
_entity_poly.pdbx_strand_id
1 'polypeptide(L)'
;MNEVNDKKGYNVYSTDQKVLFLYYLQVRLYKAAKAARLSGVTEQWNIFEKQRNHDKRKTGMLQQEHKEYIINLYDQRPDARVVDVIESLTKSFENFNSKETSVRNFIRNERNLSFKRATLHPEERNSDDKLQQRFEWINRWAATDMDYMSNYVFVDESGFNINMRSPSAWSTVDTPAIVKTKRAISALGVVDIELRVAEKPKQRKVEGGRKRKQTSDTKRAKGTTIGHYLNFI
;
A
#
# COMPACT_ATOMS: atom_id res chain seq x y z
N MET A 1 52.37 4.98 1.06
CA MET A 1 51.59 5.56 -0.04
C MET A 1 50.44 4.61 -0.29
N ASN A 2 49.21 5.02 -0.03
CA ASN A 2 48.04 4.15 -0.03
C ASN A 2 47.54 3.92 -1.46
N GLU A 3 47.46 2.66 -1.88
CA GLU A 3 46.80 2.21 -3.10
C GLU A 3 45.30 2.54 -3.05
N VAL A 4 44.85 3.32 -4.03
CA VAL A 4 43.42 3.55 -4.28
C VAL A 4 42.88 2.32 -5.00
N ASN A 5 42.09 1.54 -4.28
CA ASN A 5 41.43 0.35 -4.80
C ASN A 5 40.21 0.77 -5.65
N ASP A 6 40.45 1.03 -6.94
CA ASP A 6 39.39 1.29 -7.92
C ASP A 6 38.60 0.01 -8.17
N LYS A 7 37.36 -0.02 -7.66
CA LYS A 7 36.40 -1.11 -7.87
C LYS A 7 36.15 -1.26 -9.38
N LYS A 8 36.63 -2.35 -9.98
CA LYS A 8 36.42 -2.69 -11.40
C LYS A 8 34.92 -2.72 -11.74
N GLY A 9 34.45 -1.68 -12.43
CA GLY A 9 33.14 -1.68 -13.07
C GLY A 9 33.06 -2.76 -14.15
N TYR A 10 31.89 -3.34 -14.36
CA TYR A 10 31.67 -4.27 -15.47
C TYR A 10 31.71 -3.51 -16.79
N ASN A 11 32.54 -3.96 -17.73
CA ASN A 11 32.57 -3.39 -19.07
C ASN A 11 31.26 -3.69 -19.81
N VAL A 12 30.50 -2.64 -20.13
CA VAL A 12 29.30 -2.71 -20.97
C VAL A 12 29.69 -2.27 -22.39
N TYR A 13 29.74 -3.22 -23.32
CA TYR A 13 30.06 -2.95 -24.73
C TYR A 13 28.81 -2.62 -25.54
N SER A 14 28.94 -1.70 -26.50
CA SER A 14 27.87 -1.36 -27.44
C SER A 14 27.56 -2.53 -28.38
N THR A 15 26.38 -2.52 -29.00
CA THR A 15 25.98 -3.55 -29.98
C THR A 15 26.98 -3.62 -31.14
N ASP A 16 27.43 -2.48 -31.63
CA ASP A 16 28.37 -2.40 -32.75
C ASP A 16 29.73 -3.02 -32.42
N GLN A 17 30.26 -2.76 -31.21
CA GLN A 17 31.51 -3.37 -30.73
C GLN A 17 31.41 -4.90 -30.66
N LYS A 18 30.24 -5.43 -30.24
CA LYS A 18 29.97 -6.86 -30.17
C LYS A 18 29.88 -7.51 -31.54
N VAL A 19 29.19 -6.86 -32.48
CA VAL A 19 29.05 -7.34 -33.87
C VAL A 19 30.39 -7.33 -34.58
N LEU A 20 31.18 -6.27 -34.40
CA LEU A 20 32.50 -6.14 -35.01
C LEU A 20 33.48 -7.21 -34.49
N PHE A 21 33.43 -7.51 -33.20
CA PHE A 21 34.23 -8.58 -32.60
C PHE A 21 33.86 -9.97 -33.16
N LEU A 22 32.56 -10.25 -33.31
CA LEU A 22 32.06 -11.49 -33.93
C LEU A 22 32.47 -11.62 -35.40
N TYR A 23 32.37 -10.54 -36.17
CA TYR A 23 32.82 -10.50 -37.56
C TYR A 23 34.30 -10.87 -37.68
N TYR A 24 35.16 -10.30 -36.83
CA TYR A 24 36.59 -10.61 -36.86
C TYR A 24 36.92 -12.04 -36.44
N LEU A 25 36.17 -12.61 -35.50
CA LEU A 25 36.34 -14.00 -35.07
C LEU A 25 35.82 -15.02 -36.09
N GLN A 26 34.62 -14.82 -36.63
CA GLN A 26 33.92 -15.85 -37.41
C GLN A 26 34.13 -15.70 -38.93
N VAL A 27 34.21 -14.47 -39.44
CA VAL A 27 34.34 -14.21 -40.87
C VAL A 27 35.80 -14.04 -41.26
N ARG A 28 36.56 -13.28 -40.47
CA ARG A 28 38.00 -13.03 -40.74
C ARG A 28 38.94 -14.02 -40.04
N LEU A 29 38.41 -14.90 -39.19
CA LEU A 29 39.15 -15.95 -38.47
C LEU A 29 40.38 -15.42 -37.71
N TYR A 30 40.29 -14.21 -37.18
CA TYR A 30 41.37 -13.63 -36.37
C TYR A 30 41.42 -14.27 -34.99
N LYS A 31 42.62 -14.30 -34.39
CA LYS A 31 42.77 -14.66 -32.97
C LYS A 31 42.02 -13.65 -32.11
N ALA A 32 41.43 -14.12 -31.00
CA ALA A 32 40.64 -13.30 -30.07
C ALA A 32 41.36 -12.01 -29.64
N ALA A 33 42.67 -12.08 -29.39
CA ALA A 33 43.50 -10.92 -29.06
C ALA A 33 43.48 -9.82 -30.13
N LYS A 34 43.58 -10.22 -31.40
CA LYS A 34 43.55 -9.29 -32.53
C LYS A 34 42.14 -8.74 -32.75
N ALA A 35 41.12 -9.59 -32.65
CA ALA A 35 39.72 -9.18 -32.78
C ALA A 35 39.32 -8.16 -31.70
N ALA A 36 39.73 -8.39 -30.45
CA ALA A 36 39.45 -7.54 -29.29
C ALA A 36 40.03 -6.13 -29.45
N ARG A 37 41.30 -6.05 -29.86
CA ARG A 37 41.97 -4.76 -30.14
C ARG A 37 41.25 -3.97 -31.22
N LEU A 38 40.78 -4.64 -32.27
CA LEU A 38 40.11 -3.99 -33.40
C LEU A 38 38.66 -3.58 -33.10
N SER A 39 37.99 -4.25 -32.17
CA SER A 39 36.60 -3.97 -31.81
C SER A 39 36.44 -3.13 -30.53
N GLY A 40 37.54 -2.82 -29.82
CA GLY A 40 37.49 -2.11 -28.55
C GLY A 40 36.86 -2.93 -27.41
N VAL A 41 36.89 -4.26 -27.53
CA VAL A 41 36.35 -5.21 -26.54
C VAL A 41 37.51 -5.89 -25.82
N THR A 42 37.34 -6.36 -24.58
CA THR A 42 38.39 -7.15 -23.94
C THR A 42 38.46 -8.55 -24.53
N GLU A 43 39.66 -9.13 -24.58
CA GLU A 43 39.89 -10.49 -25.08
C GLU A 43 39.05 -11.55 -24.33
N GLN A 44 38.68 -11.25 -23.08
CA GLN A 44 37.84 -12.08 -22.19
C GLN A 44 36.33 -11.93 -22.43
N TRP A 45 35.89 -11.26 -23.49
CA TRP A 45 34.46 -11.16 -23.81
C TRP A 45 33.94 -12.51 -24.31
N ASN A 46 33.57 -13.37 -23.38
CA ASN A 46 33.03 -14.70 -23.65
C ASN A 46 31.57 -14.58 -24.07
N ILE A 47 31.33 -14.62 -25.38
CA ILE A 47 30.03 -14.42 -26.02
C ILE A 47 29.07 -15.57 -25.68
N PHE A 48 29.61 -16.77 -25.47
CA PHE A 48 28.83 -17.99 -25.27
C PHE A 48 28.36 -18.21 -23.83
N GLU A 49 29.07 -17.69 -22.82
CA GLU A 49 28.71 -17.96 -21.41
C GLU A 49 27.81 -16.89 -20.76
N LYS A 50 27.63 -15.73 -21.39
CA LYS A 50 26.91 -14.59 -20.79
C LYS A 50 25.58 -14.25 -21.45
N GLN A 51 25.01 -15.15 -22.23
CA GLN A 51 23.55 -15.26 -22.23
C GLN A 51 23.14 -15.78 -20.85
N ARG A 52 23.14 -14.89 -19.86
CA ARG A 52 22.47 -15.13 -18.59
C ARG A 52 21.03 -15.45 -18.97
N ASN A 53 20.67 -16.72 -18.87
CA ASN A 53 19.30 -17.20 -18.98
C ASN A 53 18.44 -16.34 -18.05
N HIS A 54 17.82 -15.28 -18.57
CA HIS A 54 16.80 -14.53 -17.85
C HIS A 54 15.62 -15.46 -17.51
N ASP A 55 15.52 -16.57 -18.22
CA ASP A 55 14.53 -17.64 -18.07
C ASP A 55 14.81 -18.58 -16.89
N LYS A 56 16.01 -18.51 -16.25
CA LYS A 56 16.31 -19.24 -15.01
C LYS A 56 16.10 -18.39 -13.75
N ARG A 57 15.25 -17.36 -13.80
CA ARG A 57 14.68 -16.83 -12.55
C ARG A 57 13.89 -17.97 -11.93
N LYS A 58 14.39 -18.50 -10.81
CA LYS A 58 13.73 -19.55 -10.02
C LYS A 58 12.22 -19.30 -10.04
N THR A 59 11.48 -20.24 -10.62
CA THR A 59 10.03 -20.33 -10.54
C THR A 59 9.63 -19.95 -9.12
N GLY A 60 8.79 -18.93 -9.01
CA GLY A 60 8.57 -18.18 -7.79
C GLY A 60 8.27 -19.08 -6.59
N MET A 61 8.75 -18.66 -5.42
CA MET A 61 8.52 -19.32 -4.12
C MET A 61 7.02 -19.45 -3.74
N LEU A 62 6.12 -18.93 -4.59
CA LEU A 62 4.67 -19.06 -4.49
C LEU A 62 4.18 -19.80 -5.75
N GLN A 63 3.66 -21.02 -5.54
CA GLN A 63 2.91 -21.75 -6.55
C GLN A 63 1.57 -21.07 -6.85
N GLN A 64 0.95 -21.43 -7.96
CA GLN A 64 -0.30 -20.83 -8.42
C GLN A 64 -1.43 -20.94 -7.36
N GLU A 65 -1.52 -22.07 -6.66
CA GLU A 65 -2.48 -22.29 -5.58
C GLU A 65 -2.30 -21.29 -4.43
N HIS A 66 -1.05 -21.05 -4.01
CA HIS A 66 -0.75 -20.05 -2.97
C HIS A 66 -1.14 -18.64 -3.42
N LYS A 67 -0.95 -18.32 -4.71
CA LYS A 67 -1.30 -17.02 -5.28
C LYS A 67 -2.81 -16.80 -5.25
N GLU A 68 -3.57 -17.79 -5.70
CA GLU A 68 -5.05 -17.77 -5.68
C GLU A 68 -5.60 -17.63 -4.26
N TYR A 69 -5.02 -18.37 -3.31
CA TYR A 69 -5.37 -18.25 -1.91
C TYR A 69 -5.16 -16.83 -1.36
N ILE A 70 -4.00 -16.22 -1.65
CA ILE A 70 -3.68 -14.85 -1.22
C ILE A 70 -4.72 -13.85 -1.76
N ILE A 71 -5.13 -14.02 -3.02
CA ILE A 71 -6.11 -13.14 -3.67
C ILE A 71 -7.47 -13.24 -2.98
N ASN A 72 -7.99 -14.45 -2.82
CA ASN A 72 -9.26 -14.67 -2.16
C ASN A 72 -9.27 -14.14 -0.72
N LEU A 73 -8.14 -14.28 0.00
CA LEU A 73 -7.99 -13.74 1.34
C LEU A 73 -8.08 -12.21 1.37
N TYR A 74 -7.50 -11.50 0.40
CA TYR A 74 -7.61 -10.04 0.32
C TYR A 74 -8.96 -9.56 -0.19
N ASP A 75 -9.65 -10.33 -1.01
CA ASP A 75 -11.02 -10.02 -1.42
C ASP A 75 -12.01 -10.11 -0.24
N GLN A 76 -11.79 -11.09 0.66
CA GLN A 76 -12.60 -11.25 1.87
C GLN A 76 -12.17 -10.31 3.01
N ARG A 77 -10.87 -10.12 3.18
CA ARG A 77 -10.27 -9.36 4.30
C ARG A 77 -9.19 -8.40 3.78
N PRO A 78 -9.58 -7.30 3.12
CA PRO A 78 -8.64 -6.35 2.52
C PRO A 78 -7.75 -5.66 3.57
N ASP A 79 -8.15 -5.62 4.83
CA ASP A 79 -7.39 -5.11 5.99
C ASP A 79 -6.33 -6.08 6.53
N ALA A 80 -6.20 -7.28 5.96
CA ALA A 80 -5.23 -8.29 6.39
C ALA A 80 -3.76 -7.79 6.31
N ARG A 81 -2.98 -8.07 7.37
CA ARG A 81 -1.53 -7.86 7.31
C ARG A 81 -0.86 -9.02 6.59
N VAL A 82 0.27 -8.74 5.93
CA VAL A 82 1.06 -9.77 5.22
C VAL A 82 1.48 -10.90 6.16
N VAL A 83 1.78 -10.59 7.43
CA VAL A 83 2.11 -11.58 8.47
C VAL A 83 0.95 -12.56 8.69
N ASP A 84 -0.27 -12.04 8.85
CA ASP A 84 -1.47 -12.87 9.01
C ASP A 84 -1.73 -13.73 7.77
N VAL A 85 -1.43 -13.22 6.56
CA VAL A 85 -1.57 -13.99 5.31
C VAL A 85 -0.60 -15.16 5.30
N ILE A 86 0.65 -14.95 5.74
CA ILE A 86 1.65 -16.02 5.85
C ILE A 86 1.20 -17.05 6.88
N GLU A 87 0.72 -16.63 8.04
CA GLU A 87 0.20 -17.54 9.06
C GLU A 87 -0.97 -18.38 8.52
N SER A 88 -1.88 -17.76 7.77
CA SER A 88 -3.02 -18.41 7.12
C SER A 88 -2.57 -19.42 6.05
N LEU A 89 -1.55 -19.07 5.27
CA LEU A 89 -0.92 -19.96 4.29
C LEU A 89 -0.22 -21.14 4.97
N THR A 90 0.55 -20.91 6.03
CA THR A 90 1.21 -21.98 6.81
C THR A 90 0.21 -22.93 7.45
N LYS A 91 -0.98 -22.45 7.84
CA LYS A 91 -2.08 -23.30 8.35
C LYS A 91 -2.78 -24.09 7.25
N SER A 92 -2.90 -23.53 6.04
CA SER A 92 -3.67 -24.13 4.94
C SER A 92 -2.83 -25.07 4.07
N PHE A 93 -1.52 -24.87 4.01
CA PHE A 93 -0.59 -25.64 3.19
C PHE A 93 0.54 -26.22 4.05
N GLU A 94 0.62 -27.54 4.11
CA GLU A 94 1.71 -28.23 4.81
C GLU A 94 3.08 -27.86 4.21
N ASN A 95 4.09 -27.68 5.08
CA ASN A 95 5.45 -27.31 4.70
C ASN A 95 5.60 -25.96 3.96
N PHE A 96 4.61 -25.08 4.03
CA PHE A 96 4.72 -23.74 3.47
C PHE A 96 5.74 -22.87 4.24
N ASN A 97 6.84 -22.52 3.58
CA ASN A 97 7.88 -21.66 4.11
C ASN A 97 8.26 -20.59 3.09
N SER A 98 7.53 -19.47 3.11
CA SER A 98 7.78 -18.32 2.25
C SER A 98 8.12 -17.10 3.09
N LYS A 99 9.14 -16.35 2.66
CA LYS A 99 9.49 -15.08 3.29
C LYS A 99 8.40 -14.04 3.02
N GLU A 100 8.18 -13.16 3.99
CA GLU A 100 7.24 -12.04 3.87
C GLU A 100 7.54 -11.13 2.67
N THR A 101 8.82 -10.97 2.33
CA THR A 101 9.25 -10.22 1.15
C THR A 101 8.75 -10.83 -0.16
N SER A 102 8.61 -12.15 -0.23
CA SER A 102 8.10 -12.86 -1.41
C SER A 102 6.61 -12.60 -1.62
N VAL A 103 5.83 -12.73 -0.55
CA VAL A 103 4.39 -12.41 -0.55
C VAL A 103 4.17 -10.93 -0.88
N ARG A 104 4.95 -10.03 -0.27
CA ARG A 104 4.87 -8.58 -0.56
C ARG A 104 5.22 -8.25 -2.02
N ASN A 105 6.23 -8.91 -2.59
CA ASN A 105 6.60 -8.71 -3.99
C ASN A 105 5.51 -9.22 -4.93
N PHE A 106 4.89 -10.36 -4.62
CA PHE A 106 3.75 -10.88 -5.37
C PHE A 106 2.57 -9.89 -5.35
N ILE A 107 2.16 -9.43 -4.17
CA ILE A 107 1.07 -8.46 -3.97
C ILE A 107 1.34 -7.17 -4.78
N ARG A 108 2.55 -6.62 -4.68
CA ARG A 108 2.90 -5.33 -5.27
C ARG A 108 3.17 -5.40 -6.77
N ASN A 109 3.92 -6.40 -7.24
CA ASN A 109 4.47 -6.41 -8.60
C ASN A 109 3.69 -7.31 -9.55
N GLU A 110 3.11 -8.42 -9.06
CA GLU A 110 2.33 -9.33 -9.92
C GLU A 110 0.85 -8.99 -9.89
N ARG A 111 0.33 -8.54 -8.74
CA ARG A 111 -1.12 -8.28 -8.56
C ARG A 111 -1.51 -6.81 -8.55
N ASN A 112 -0.54 -5.89 -8.64
CA ASN A 112 -0.79 -4.45 -8.62
C ASN A 112 -1.74 -4.04 -7.50
N LEU A 113 -1.57 -4.63 -6.31
CA LEU A 113 -2.28 -4.22 -5.11
C LEU A 113 -1.48 -3.13 -4.40
N SER A 114 -2.19 -2.12 -3.94
CA SER A 114 -1.64 -0.99 -3.20
C SER A 114 -2.28 -0.88 -1.83
N PHE A 115 -1.46 -0.57 -0.82
CA PHE A 115 -1.91 -0.35 0.53
C PHE A 115 -2.38 1.10 0.67
N LYS A 116 -3.69 1.28 0.81
CA LYS A 116 -4.37 2.58 0.77
C LYS A 116 -5.16 2.81 2.05
N ARG A 117 -5.50 4.07 2.35
CA ARG A 117 -6.42 4.39 3.44
C ARG A 117 -7.81 3.83 3.09
N ALA A 118 -8.39 3.07 4.00
CA ALA A 118 -9.68 2.43 3.84
C ALA A 118 -10.82 3.43 4.02
N THR A 119 -11.82 3.35 3.15
CA THR A 119 -13.13 3.98 3.31
C THR A 119 -14.04 2.98 4.01
N LEU A 120 -14.57 3.35 5.17
CA LEU A 120 -15.41 2.48 5.99
C LEU A 120 -16.87 2.60 5.54
N HIS A 121 -17.46 1.48 5.15
CA HIS A 121 -18.88 1.41 4.80
C HIS A 121 -19.65 0.71 5.93
N PRO A 122 -20.53 1.43 6.66
CA PRO A 122 -21.42 0.81 7.62
C PRO A 122 -22.49 -0.02 6.90
N GLU A 123 -22.43 -1.35 7.00
CA GLU A 123 -23.35 -2.26 6.30
C GLU A 123 -24.80 -2.01 6.71
N GLU A 124 -25.07 -1.97 8.02
CA GLU A 124 -26.42 -1.78 8.55
C GLU A 124 -27.04 -0.45 8.12
N ARG A 125 -26.25 0.62 8.06
CA ARG A 125 -26.76 1.94 7.64
C ARG A 125 -27.10 1.95 6.15
N ASN A 126 -26.35 1.21 5.33
CA ASN A 126 -26.50 1.18 3.88
C ASN A 126 -27.36 0.02 3.38
N SER A 127 -28.15 -0.62 4.26
CA SER A 127 -29.18 -1.57 3.82
C SER A 127 -30.29 -0.85 3.06
N ASP A 128 -30.93 -1.55 2.12
CA ASP A 128 -32.00 -0.99 1.29
C ASP A 128 -33.16 -0.48 2.15
N ASP A 129 -33.53 -1.21 3.21
CA ASP A 129 -34.53 -0.80 4.18
C ASP A 129 -34.17 0.53 4.88
N LYS A 130 -32.92 0.68 5.34
CA LYS A 130 -32.46 1.93 5.98
C LYS A 130 -32.27 3.08 4.99
N LEU A 131 -32.00 2.79 3.72
CA LEU A 131 -31.99 3.79 2.66
C LEU A 131 -33.41 4.30 2.38
N GLN A 132 -34.38 3.39 2.28
CA GLN A 132 -35.78 3.72 2.09
C GLN A 132 -36.34 4.53 3.27
N GLN A 133 -36.08 4.11 4.51
CA GLN A 133 -36.49 4.85 5.71
C GLN A 133 -35.91 6.27 5.74
N ARG A 134 -34.65 6.46 5.31
CA ARG A 134 -34.03 7.79 5.21
C ARG A 134 -34.69 8.63 4.13
N PHE A 135 -35.02 8.04 2.98
CA PHE A 135 -35.68 8.73 1.88
C PHE A 135 -37.08 9.21 2.30
N GLU A 136 -37.89 8.34 2.89
CA GLU A 136 -39.22 8.68 3.40
C GLU A 136 -39.17 9.73 4.51
N TRP A 137 -38.19 9.62 5.41
CA TRP A 137 -37.95 10.63 6.43
C TRP A 137 -37.67 11.99 5.79
N ILE A 138 -36.69 12.09 4.88
CA ILE A 138 -36.35 13.35 4.20
C ILE A 138 -37.58 13.95 3.52
N ASN A 139 -38.35 13.16 2.78
CA ASN A 139 -39.54 13.66 2.09
C ASN A 139 -40.61 14.18 3.06
N ARG A 140 -40.83 13.50 4.19
CA ARG A 140 -41.78 13.95 5.22
C ARG A 140 -41.38 15.30 5.80
N TRP A 141 -40.10 15.49 6.10
CA TRP A 141 -39.64 16.75 6.70
C TRP A 141 -39.49 17.87 5.69
N ALA A 142 -39.12 17.56 4.44
CA ALA A 142 -39.07 18.53 3.35
C ALA A 142 -40.45 19.13 3.02
N ALA A 143 -41.53 18.39 3.28
CA ALA A 143 -42.90 18.89 3.15
C ALA A 143 -43.33 19.82 4.30
N THR A 144 -42.53 19.95 5.36
CA THR A 144 -42.84 20.82 6.50
C THR A 144 -42.02 22.12 6.44
N ASP A 145 -42.60 23.25 6.82
CA ASP A 145 -41.94 24.55 6.89
C ASP A 145 -41.06 24.70 8.15
N MET A 146 -40.06 23.82 8.29
CA MET A 146 -39.17 23.81 9.45
C MET A 146 -37.84 24.48 9.15
N ASP A 147 -37.55 25.56 9.88
CA ASP A 147 -36.24 26.22 9.87
C ASP A 147 -35.26 25.52 10.83
N TYR A 148 -34.39 24.67 10.26
CA TYR A 148 -33.34 23.96 10.99
C TYR A 148 -32.28 24.87 11.63
N MET A 149 -32.20 26.14 11.22
CA MET A 149 -31.17 27.07 11.69
C MET A 149 -31.56 27.82 12.96
N SER A 150 -32.85 27.99 13.25
CA SER A 150 -33.32 28.81 14.36
C SER A 150 -33.78 28.02 15.59
N ASN A 151 -34.28 26.79 15.41
CA ASN A 151 -35.09 26.09 16.43
C ASN A 151 -34.56 24.71 16.87
N TYR A 152 -33.36 24.29 16.47
CA TYR A 152 -32.89 22.92 16.71
C TYR A 152 -31.54 22.85 17.44
N VAL A 153 -31.45 21.90 18.37
CA VAL A 153 -30.20 21.42 18.96
C VAL A 153 -29.94 20.04 18.40
N PHE A 154 -28.78 19.85 17.76
CA PHE A 154 -28.36 18.55 17.27
C PHE A 154 -27.57 17.83 18.36
N VAL A 155 -28.07 16.65 18.75
CA VAL A 155 -27.36 15.73 19.64
C VAL A 155 -26.87 14.58 18.78
N ASP A 156 -25.56 14.39 18.72
CA ASP A 156 -24.95 13.25 18.05
C ASP A 156 -24.07 12.50 19.05
N GLU A 157 -24.12 11.17 18.99
CA GLU A 157 -23.20 10.34 19.74
C GLU A 157 -21.92 10.16 18.93
N SER A 158 -20.78 10.48 19.53
CA SER A 158 -19.48 10.22 18.91
C SER A 158 -19.30 8.72 18.74
N GLY A 159 -19.52 8.22 17.52
CA GLY A 159 -19.37 6.79 17.24
C GLY A 159 -17.91 6.36 17.31
N PHE A 160 -17.55 5.64 18.36
CA PHE A 160 -16.22 5.03 18.52
C PHE A 160 -16.09 3.76 17.67
N ASN A 161 -14.92 3.55 17.07
CA ASN A 161 -14.61 2.30 16.39
C ASN A 161 -14.00 1.32 17.38
N ILE A 162 -14.82 0.44 17.96
CA ILE A 162 -14.38 -0.59 18.92
C ILE A 162 -13.27 -1.46 18.34
N ASN A 163 -13.31 -1.73 17.04
CA ASN A 163 -12.45 -2.74 16.45
C ASN A 163 -11.01 -2.26 16.26
N MET A 164 -10.69 -0.99 16.55
CA MET A 164 -9.35 -0.36 16.46
C MET A 164 -8.50 -0.85 15.27
N ARG A 165 -9.17 -1.16 14.15
CA ARG A 165 -8.49 -1.75 13.00
C ARG A 165 -7.63 -0.69 12.35
N SER A 166 -6.57 -1.15 11.69
CA SER A 166 -5.74 -0.29 10.86
C SER A 166 -6.65 0.50 9.89
N PRO A 167 -6.47 1.83 9.77
CA PRO A 167 -7.26 2.66 8.86
C PRO A 167 -6.88 2.42 7.39
N SER A 168 -6.08 1.40 7.11
CA SER A 168 -5.51 1.11 5.79
C SER A 168 -5.77 -0.34 5.41
N ALA A 169 -6.06 -0.55 4.13
CA ALA A 169 -6.40 -1.82 3.53
C ALA A 169 -5.81 -1.92 2.11
N TRP A 170 -5.71 -3.15 1.62
CA TRP A 170 -5.24 -3.47 0.27
C TRP A 170 -6.39 -3.35 -0.73
N SER A 171 -6.09 -2.76 -1.89
CA SER A 171 -7.00 -2.65 -3.01
C SER A 171 -6.18 -2.62 -4.30
N THR A 172 -6.82 -2.93 -5.43
CA THR A 172 -6.19 -2.76 -6.73
C THR A 172 -5.71 -1.31 -6.92
N VAL A 173 -4.66 -1.13 -7.73
CA VAL A 173 -4.24 0.21 -8.14
C VAL A 173 -5.45 0.93 -8.78
N ASP A 174 -5.56 2.23 -8.51
CA ASP A 174 -6.66 3.10 -8.94
C ASP A 174 -8.08 2.86 -8.38
N THR A 175 -8.31 1.80 -7.61
CA THR A 175 -9.57 1.62 -6.87
C THR A 175 -9.47 2.06 -5.41
N PRO A 176 -10.53 2.64 -4.82
CA PRO A 176 -10.57 2.91 -3.40
C PRO A 176 -10.62 1.60 -2.59
N ALA A 177 -9.93 1.54 -1.47
CA ALA A 177 -10.05 0.42 -0.55
C ALA A 177 -11.32 0.59 0.28
N ILE A 178 -12.29 -0.31 0.10
CA ILE A 178 -13.57 -0.28 0.79
C ILE A 178 -13.59 -1.40 1.83
N VAL A 179 -13.82 -1.05 3.09
CA VAL A 179 -13.93 -2.02 4.18
C VAL A 179 -15.32 -1.91 4.79
N LYS A 180 -16.05 -3.01 4.76
CA LYS A 180 -17.34 -3.11 5.42
C LYS A 180 -17.12 -3.22 6.92
N THR A 181 -17.77 -2.35 7.69
CA THR A 181 -17.60 -2.27 9.16
C THR A 181 -18.94 -2.31 9.85
N LYS A 182 -19.03 -3.10 10.92
CA LYS A 182 -20.11 -3.00 11.90
C LYS A 182 -19.72 -1.89 12.87
N ARG A 183 -20.41 -0.74 12.84
CA ARG A 183 -20.23 0.30 13.85
C ARG A 183 -21.03 -0.14 15.07
N ALA A 184 -20.36 -0.39 16.18
CA ALA A 184 -21.02 -0.61 17.45
C ALA A 184 -21.27 0.76 18.10
N ILE A 185 -22.49 0.97 18.57
CA ILE A 185 -22.87 2.12 19.42
C ILE A 185 -22.56 1.71 20.86
N SER A 186 -21.97 2.59 21.67
CA SER A 186 -21.65 2.26 23.06
C SER A 186 -22.95 1.98 23.82
N ALA A 187 -23.05 0.84 24.51
CA ALA A 187 -24.22 0.52 25.33
C ALA A 187 -24.28 1.35 26.64
N LEU A 188 -23.15 1.93 27.05
CA LEU A 188 -23.04 2.80 28.22
C LEU A 188 -22.70 4.21 27.74
N GLY A 189 -23.74 5.05 27.69
CA GLY A 189 -23.69 6.41 27.15
C GLY A 189 -22.83 7.33 28.00
N VAL A 190 -21.69 7.74 27.44
CA VAL A 190 -21.01 8.97 27.85
C VAL A 190 -21.34 10.00 26.78
N VAL A 191 -22.21 10.95 27.13
CA VAL A 191 -22.64 12.03 26.25
C VAL A 191 -21.82 13.27 26.60
N ASP A 192 -20.99 13.72 25.66
CA ASP A 192 -20.36 15.04 25.72
C ASP A 192 -21.21 16.02 24.91
N ILE A 193 -21.76 17.05 25.57
CA ILE A 193 -22.67 18.03 24.95
C ILE A 193 -21.91 19.35 24.84
N GLU A 194 -21.38 19.63 23.65
CA GLU A 194 -20.82 20.94 23.32
C GLU A 194 -21.81 21.79 22.52
N LEU A 195 -22.22 22.92 23.08
CA LEU A 195 -23.05 23.92 22.39
C LEU A 195 -22.14 24.77 21.48
N ARG A 196 -22.09 24.43 20.18
CA ARG A 196 -21.29 25.17 19.20
C ARG A 196 -22.13 26.27 18.54
N VAL A 197 -21.77 27.53 18.79
CA VAL A 197 -22.28 28.66 18.01
C VAL A 197 -21.73 28.53 16.59
N ALA A 198 -22.59 28.66 15.57
CA ALA A 198 -22.17 28.61 14.18
C ALA A 198 -21.22 29.78 13.87
N GLU A 199 -19.91 29.55 13.99
CA GLU A 199 -18.92 30.50 13.52
C GLU A 199 -19.00 30.61 11.99
N LYS A 200 -19.04 31.85 11.48
CA LYS A 200 -18.95 32.11 10.04
C LYS A 200 -17.76 31.35 9.46
N PRO A 201 -17.89 30.70 8.30
CA PRO A 201 -16.80 29.91 7.73
C PRO A 201 -15.55 30.80 7.59
N LYS A 202 -14.49 30.48 8.35
CA LYS A 202 -13.19 31.14 8.20
C LYS A 202 -12.75 30.94 6.77
N GLN A 203 -12.76 32.02 5.97
CA GLN A 203 -12.13 32.03 4.67
C GLN A 203 -10.65 31.68 4.87
N ARG A 204 -10.27 30.45 4.53
CA ARG A 204 -8.87 30.05 4.50
C ARG A 204 -8.23 30.77 3.33
N LYS A 205 -7.43 31.81 3.59
CA LYS A 205 -6.45 32.28 2.63
C LYS A 205 -5.51 31.10 2.33
N VAL A 206 -5.56 30.58 1.11
CA VAL A 206 -4.53 29.68 0.60
C VAL A 206 -3.34 30.54 0.26
N GLU A 207 -2.50 30.81 1.27
CA GLU A 207 -1.22 31.47 1.08
C GLU A 207 -0.15 30.39 0.88
N GLY A 208 0.66 30.58 -0.17
CA GLY A 208 1.44 29.56 -0.86
C GLY A 208 2.34 28.68 0.00
N GLY A 209 2.66 27.51 -0.57
CA GLY A 209 3.45 26.45 0.04
C GLY A 209 4.74 26.92 0.69
N ARG A 210 4.75 26.94 2.03
CA ARG A 210 5.93 27.27 2.82
C ARG A 210 6.72 25.99 3.10
N LYS A 211 7.88 25.86 2.44
CA LYS A 211 8.90 24.84 2.76
C LYS A 211 9.18 24.87 4.27
N ARG A 212 9.16 23.69 4.89
CA ARG A 212 9.42 23.47 6.32
C ARG A 212 10.82 24.01 6.66
N LYS A 213 10.89 25.05 7.48
CA LYS A 213 12.13 25.47 8.14
C LYS A 213 12.31 24.55 9.36
N GLN A 214 13.45 23.88 9.45
CA GLN A 214 13.82 23.07 10.61
C GLN A 214 13.99 24.00 11.81
N THR A 215 13.15 23.86 12.82
CA THR A 215 13.42 24.36 14.17
C THR A 215 13.54 23.16 15.09
N SER A 216 14.72 23.01 15.68
CA SER A 216 14.98 22.14 16.82
C SER A 216 14.12 22.58 18.00
N ASP A 217 13.73 21.61 18.82
CA ASP A 217 12.88 21.71 20.01
C ASP A 217 11.37 21.81 19.77
N THR A 218 10.76 20.62 19.62
CA THR A 218 9.34 20.44 19.89
C THR A 218 9.20 19.34 20.93
N LYS A 219 8.61 19.68 22.08
CA LYS A 219 8.22 18.74 23.14
C LYS A 219 7.46 17.58 22.50
N ARG A 220 7.94 16.35 22.68
CA ARG A 220 7.25 15.15 22.21
C ARG A 220 5.91 15.06 22.93
N ALA A 221 4.80 15.13 22.18
CA ALA A 221 3.51 14.73 22.71
C ALA A 221 3.62 13.28 23.18
N LYS A 222 3.49 13.04 24.49
CA LYS A 222 3.34 11.69 25.03
C LYS A 222 2.00 11.16 24.52
N GLY A 223 2.04 10.11 23.69
CA GLY A 223 0.83 9.44 23.23
C GLY A 223 0.07 8.81 24.39
N THR A 224 -1.23 8.66 24.23
CA THR A 224 -2.12 8.04 25.20
C THR A 224 -1.72 6.57 25.41
N THR A 225 -1.26 6.24 26.62
CA THR A 225 -0.88 4.87 27.01
C THR A 225 -2.12 4.03 27.35
N ILE A 226 -2.09 2.74 27.04
CA ILE A 226 -3.19 1.76 27.25
C ILE A 226 -3.81 1.78 28.66
N GLY A 227 -3.07 2.20 29.68
CA GLY A 227 -3.57 2.28 31.05
C GLY A 227 -4.75 3.24 31.26
N HIS A 228 -5.00 4.19 30.36
CA HIS A 228 -6.10 5.15 30.50
C HIS A 228 -7.50 4.54 30.26
N TYR A 229 -7.59 3.32 29.72
CA TYR A 229 -8.87 2.67 29.39
C TYR A 229 -9.37 1.69 30.45
N LEU A 230 -8.56 1.36 31.47
CA LEU A 230 -8.95 0.43 32.52
C LEU A 230 -9.98 0.99 33.51
N ASN A 231 -10.23 2.31 33.48
CA ASN A 231 -11.28 2.94 34.29
C ASN A 231 -12.65 2.99 33.59
N PHE A 232 -12.78 2.42 32.39
CA PHE A 232 -14.00 2.46 31.59
C PHE A 232 -14.56 1.07 31.26
N ILE A 233 -14.12 0.03 31.98
CA ILE A 233 -14.72 -1.31 32.03
C ILE A 233 -15.33 -1.48 33.41
#